data_AF-A0A9J7Y997-F1
#
_entry.id   AF-A0A9J7Y997-F1
#
_cell.length_a   1.000
_cell.length_b   1.000
_cell.length_c   1.000
_cell.angle_alpha   90.00
_cell.angle_beta   90.00
_cell.angle_gamma   90.00
#
_symmetry.space_group_name_H-M   'P 1'
#
loop_
_entity.id
_entity.type
_entity.pdbx_description
1 polymer ?
#
loop_
_entity_poly.entity_id
_entity_poly.type
_entity_poly.pdbx_seq_one_letter_code
_entity_poly.pdbx_strand_id
1 'polypeptide(L)'
;IIIIIIIKLATSATVFSPRKITEVPETQLRVAFDGDDVLFSDESERLYKTHGLDKFLEHEKAHENKPLDHGPLKGFLEALGKLQQKFYPKGQRLDCPIRTYLVTACSAASSGTRALKTLRSWGLETDEALFLAGAPKGPMLEKIRPHIVFGDQMFHVEGAAELGTVAAHVLYGVAQKFQSKTVRDVKKDTSVKQLE
;
A
#
# COMPACT_ATOMS: atom_id res chain seq x y z
N ILE A 1 13.49 -10.77 14.29
CA ILE A 1 13.10 -9.49 14.94
C ILE A 1 12.20 -8.66 14.03
N ILE A 2 12.58 -8.38 12.77
CA ILE A 2 11.75 -7.61 11.81
C ILE A 2 10.36 -8.25 11.59
N ILE A 3 10.29 -9.56 11.35
CA ILE A 3 9.02 -10.30 11.23
C ILE A 3 8.16 -10.19 12.52
N ILE A 4 8.79 -10.18 13.70
CA ILE A 4 8.08 -10.05 14.99
C ILE A 4 7.55 -8.61 15.20
N ILE A 5 8.26 -7.59 14.70
CA ILE A 5 7.80 -6.19 14.69
C ILE A 5 6.62 -6.03 13.72
N ILE A 6 6.69 -6.66 12.54
CA ILE A 6 5.59 -6.68 11.55
C ILE A 6 4.35 -7.39 12.13
N ILE A 7 4.53 -8.53 12.82
CA ILE A 7 3.44 -9.26 13.47
C ILE A 7 2.77 -8.42 14.58
N LYS A 8 3.53 -7.59 15.32
CA LYS A 8 2.97 -6.69 16.34
C LYS A 8 2.21 -5.49 15.77
N LEU A 9 2.45 -5.10 14.52
CA LEU A 9 1.74 -4.01 13.82
C LEU A 9 0.43 -4.49 13.16
N ALA A 10 0.21 -5.80 13.06
CA ALA A 10 -0.85 -6.39 12.26
C ALA A 10 -2.07 -6.80 13.11
N THR A 11 -2.78 -5.83 13.71
CA THR A 11 -4.22 -6.03 14.01
C THR A 11 -5.11 -5.73 12.81
N SER A 12 -4.55 -5.13 11.76
CA SER A 12 -5.28 -4.64 10.59
C SER A 12 -4.79 -5.21 9.26
N ALA A 13 -3.90 -6.21 9.27
CA ALA A 13 -3.41 -6.82 8.04
C ALA A 13 -3.20 -8.34 8.15
N THR A 14 -3.46 -9.04 7.05
CA THR A 14 -3.24 -10.49 6.89
C THR A 14 -2.01 -10.72 6.03
N VAL A 15 -1.04 -11.50 6.50
CA VAL A 15 0.22 -11.75 5.76
C VAL A 15 0.08 -12.96 4.84
N PHE A 16 0.51 -12.79 3.60
CA PHE A 16 0.59 -13.79 2.54
C PHE A 16 2.06 -14.03 2.22
N SER A 17 2.51 -15.24 2.51
CA SER A 17 3.87 -15.69 2.22
C SER A 17 3.90 -16.40 0.86
N PRO A 18 4.86 -16.06 -0.01
CA PRO A 18 5.01 -16.72 -1.30
C PRO A 18 5.50 -18.17 -1.11
N ARG A 19 5.24 -19.04 -2.09
CA ARG A 19 5.78 -20.42 -2.07
C ARG A 19 7.30 -20.46 -2.19
N LYS A 20 7.87 -19.52 -2.95
CA LYS A 20 9.31 -19.31 -3.10
C LYS A 20 9.59 -17.84 -2.81
N ILE A 21 10.32 -17.56 -1.74
CA ILE A 21 10.68 -16.19 -1.37
C ILE A 21 11.84 -15.73 -2.25
N THR A 22 11.69 -14.56 -2.87
CA THR A 22 12.77 -13.88 -3.59
C THR A 22 13.83 -13.43 -2.59
N GLU A 23 15.10 -13.60 -2.92
CA GLU A 23 16.20 -13.17 -2.05
C GLU A 23 16.14 -11.66 -1.83
N VAL A 24 16.16 -11.22 -0.58
CA VAL A 24 16.12 -9.81 -0.18
C VAL A 24 17.49 -9.37 0.35
N PRO A 25 17.82 -8.07 0.33
CA PRO A 25 19.10 -7.59 0.87
C PRO A 25 19.25 -7.90 2.37
N GLU A 26 20.40 -8.41 2.78
CA GLU A 26 20.65 -8.76 4.19
C GLU A 26 20.89 -7.53 5.10
N THR A 27 21.44 -6.47 4.54
CA THR A 27 21.89 -5.28 5.29
C THR A 27 20.91 -4.11 5.27
N GLN A 28 19.82 -4.22 4.49
CA GLN A 28 18.86 -3.13 4.31
C GLN A 28 17.42 -3.66 4.32
N LEU A 29 16.67 -3.25 5.35
CA LEU A 29 15.22 -3.44 5.41
C LEU A 29 14.54 -2.61 4.32
N ARG A 30 13.75 -3.27 3.48
CA ARG A 30 12.95 -2.63 2.42
C ARG A 30 11.46 -2.83 2.69
N VAL A 31 10.71 -1.74 2.80
CA VAL A 31 9.26 -1.77 3.09
C VAL A 31 8.52 -1.01 2.00
N ALA A 32 7.59 -1.68 1.32
CA ALA A 32 6.76 -1.08 0.29
C ALA A 32 5.32 -0.87 0.79
N PHE A 33 4.72 0.24 0.39
CA PHE A 33 3.36 0.63 0.75
C PHE A 33 2.56 0.96 -0.50
N ASP A 34 1.32 0.51 -0.56
CA ASP A 34 0.31 1.13 -1.40
C ASP A 34 -0.02 2.55 -0.92
N GLY A 35 -0.66 3.33 -1.80
CA GLY A 35 -1.17 4.66 -1.50
C GLY A 35 -2.52 4.59 -0.79
N ASP A 36 -3.59 4.64 -1.59
CA ASP A 36 -4.97 4.66 -1.10
C ASP A 36 -5.28 3.39 -0.29
N ASP A 37 -6.18 3.51 0.69
CA ASP A 37 -6.56 2.47 1.65
C ASP A 37 -5.41 1.91 2.52
N VAL A 38 -4.18 2.43 2.41
CA VAL A 38 -2.99 2.00 3.16
C VAL A 38 -2.30 3.16 3.87
N LEU A 39 -1.66 4.07 3.12
CA LEU A 39 -1.04 5.28 3.66
C LEU A 39 -2.03 6.44 3.70
N PHE A 40 -2.90 6.53 2.70
CA PHE A 40 -3.95 7.53 2.60
C PHE A 40 -5.30 6.90 2.95
N SER A 41 -6.26 7.76 3.27
CA SER A 41 -7.64 7.32 3.50
C SER A 41 -8.28 6.77 2.22
N ASP A 42 -9.49 6.24 2.37
CA ASP A 42 -10.29 5.66 1.29
C ASP A 42 -11.13 6.69 0.51
N GLU A 43 -10.81 7.99 0.61
CA GLU A 43 -11.48 9.08 -0.12
C GLU A 43 -11.38 8.89 -1.65
N SER A 44 -10.16 8.77 -2.15
CA SER A 44 -9.83 8.58 -3.57
C SER A 44 -10.54 7.35 -4.16
N GLU A 45 -10.40 6.22 -3.46
CA GLU A 45 -10.94 4.93 -3.89
C GLU A 45 -12.48 4.93 -3.91
N ARG A 46 -13.13 5.57 -2.92
CA ARG A 46 -14.59 5.79 -2.93
C ARG A 46 -15.03 6.57 -4.15
N LEU A 47 -14.33 7.65 -4.46
CA LEU A 47 -14.71 8.51 -5.55
C LEU A 47 -14.56 7.79 -6.90
N TYR A 48 -13.43 7.10 -7.09
CA TYR A 48 -13.18 6.29 -8.28
C TYR A 48 -14.25 5.21 -8.47
N LYS A 49 -14.58 4.44 -7.42
CA LYS A 49 -15.60 3.38 -7.49
C LYS A 49 -17.02 3.92 -7.75
N THR A 50 -17.33 5.12 -7.26
CA THR A 50 -18.69 5.66 -7.36
C THR A 50 -18.91 6.45 -8.65
N HIS A 51 -17.90 7.18 -9.12
CA HIS A 51 -18.04 8.16 -10.21
C HIS A 51 -17.11 7.90 -11.40
N GLY A 52 -16.26 6.87 -11.34
CA GLY A 52 -15.35 6.49 -12.41
C GLY A 52 -14.08 7.34 -12.49
N LEU A 53 -13.25 7.00 -13.48
CA LEU A 53 -11.90 7.58 -13.66
C LEU A 53 -11.93 9.09 -13.89
N ASP A 54 -12.79 9.58 -14.77
CA ASP A 54 -12.78 11.00 -15.17
C ASP A 54 -13.08 11.92 -13.97
N LYS A 55 -14.11 11.56 -13.18
CA LYS A 55 -14.48 12.31 -11.97
C LYS A 55 -13.43 12.22 -10.89
N PHE A 56 -12.77 11.07 -10.77
CA PHE A 56 -11.61 10.92 -9.90
C PHE A 56 -10.46 11.86 -10.30
N LEU A 57 -10.09 11.90 -11.57
CA LEU A 57 -9.00 12.75 -12.07
C LEU A 57 -9.32 14.24 -11.92
N GLU A 58 -10.55 14.66 -12.24
CA GLU A 58 -11.02 16.04 -12.02
C GLU A 58 -10.89 16.44 -10.55
N HIS A 59 -11.32 15.56 -9.63
CA HIS A 59 -11.26 15.80 -8.21
C HIS A 59 -9.83 15.89 -7.68
N GLU A 60 -8.96 14.96 -8.08
CA GLU A 60 -7.55 14.95 -7.68
C GLU A 60 -6.83 16.23 -8.14
N LYS A 61 -7.14 16.70 -9.36
CA LYS A 61 -6.61 17.97 -9.88
C LYS A 61 -7.15 19.17 -9.10
N ALA A 62 -8.45 19.21 -8.81
CA ALA A 62 -9.06 20.32 -8.06
C ALA A 62 -8.56 20.39 -6.61
N HIS A 63 -8.20 19.24 -6.02
CA HIS A 63 -7.75 19.12 -4.63
C HIS A 63 -6.25 18.86 -4.50
N GLU A 64 -5.45 19.09 -5.54
CA GLU A 64 -4.02 18.74 -5.57
C GLU A 64 -3.22 19.33 -4.39
N ASN A 65 -3.62 20.53 -3.90
CA ASN A 65 -2.99 21.20 -2.77
C ASN A 65 -3.67 20.95 -1.41
N LYS A 66 -4.75 20.15 -1.38
CA LYS A 66 -5.43 19.73 -0.16
C LYS A 66 -4.89 18.34 0.22
N PRO A 67 -4.18 18.18 1.35
CA PRO A 67 -3.69 16.89 1.78
C PRO A 67 -4.81 15.84 1.86
N LEU A 68 -4.49 14.59 1.50
CA LEU A 68 -5.36 13.45 1.76
C LEU A 68 -5.43 13.19 3.27
N ASP A 69 -6.56 12.67 3.74
CA ASP A 69 -6.64 12.11 5.09
C ASP A 69 -5.76 10.85 5.22
N HIS A 70 -5.43 10.49 6.45
CA HIS A 70 -4.49 9.41 6.71
C HIS A 70 -5.15 8.02 6.68
N GLY A 71 -4.41 7.06 6.13
CA GLY A 71 -4.71 5.65 6.20
C GLY A 71 -4.14 5.00 7.47
N PRO A 72 -4.43 3.71 7.70
CA PRO A 72 -4.05 2.99 8.91
C PRO A 72 -2.54 2.86 9.10
N LEU A 73 -1.75 2.87 8.02
CA LEU A 73 -0.29 2.66 8.09
C LEU A 73 0.54 3.96 8.10
N LYS A 74 -0.08 5.15 8.14
CA LYS A 74 0.66 6.41 8.29
C LYS A 74 1.58 6.38 9.51
N GLY A 75 1.07 5.96 10.67
CA GLY A 75 1.86 5.90 11.90
C GLY A 75 3.05 4.94 11.82
N PHE A 76 2.95 3.88 11.01
CA PHE A 76 4.07 2.98 10.78
C PHE A 76 5.14 3.63 9.88
N LEU A 77 4.74 4.31 8.80
CA LEU A 77 5.67 5.09 7.98
C LEU A 77 6.36 6.19 8.80
N GLU A 78 5.64 6.88 9.69
CA GLU A 78 6.24 7.86 10.62
C GLU A 78 7.29 7.24 11.53
N ALA A 79 7.04 6.03 12.05
CA ALA A 79 8.01 5.32 12.89
C ALA A 79 9.27 4.95 12.10
N LEU A 80 9.13 4.49 10.86
CA LEU A 80 10.26 4.21 9.96
C LEU A 80 11.03 5.51 9.65
N GLY A 81 10.34 6.59 9.30
CA GLY A 81 10.95 7.89 9.02
C GLY A 81 11.75 8.43 10.21
N LYS A 82 11.22 8.33 11.43
CA LYS A 82 11.94 8.69 12.67
C LYS A 82 13.22 7.87 12.88
N LEU A 83 13.23 6.59 12.48
CA LEU A 83 14.43 5.76 12.52
C LEU A 83 15.43 6.18 11.44
N GLN A 84 14.97 6.43 10.21
CA GLN A 84 15.81 6.89 9.10
C GLN A 84 16.52 8.21 9.43
N GLN A 85 15.82 9.16 10.07
CA GLN A 85 16.39 10.45 10.47
C GLN A 85 17.62 10.33 11.39
N LYS A 86 17.81 9.21 12.11
CA LYS A 86 19.01 8.98 12.94
C LYS A 86 20.29 8.79 12.11
N PHE A 87 20.16 8.48 10.82
CA PHE A 87 21.28 8.26 9.90
C PHE A 87 21.63 9.51 9.08
N TYR A 88 20.71 10.47 8.96
CA TYR A 88 20.90 11.65 8.09
C TYR A 88 22.03 12.59 8.58
N PRO A 89 22.13 12.95 9.88
CA PRO A 89 23.22 13.79 10.37
C PRO A 89 24.61 13.16 10.22
N LYS A 90 24.67 11.84 10.02
CA LYS A 90 25.92 11.09 9.80
C LYS A 90 26.34 11.04 8.33
N GLY A 91 25.60 11.71 7.44
CA GLY A 91 25.79 11.61 5.98
C GLY A 91 25.35 10.27 5.39
N GLN A 92 24.69 9.41 6.18
CA GLN A 92 24.33 8.03 5.81
C GLN A 92 22.89 7.93 5.29
N ARG A 93 22.38 9.00 4.65
CA ARG A 93 21.01 8.97 4.10
C ARG A 93 20.88 7.92 3.00
N LEU A 94 21.86 7.83 2.10
CA LEU A 94 21.85 6.86 1.00
C LEU A 94 22.13 5.43 1.47
N ASP A 95 22.98 5.28 2.49
CA ASP A 95 23.36 3.99 3.09
C ASP A 95 22.46 3.60 4.27
N CYS A 96 21.30 4.25 4.40
CA CYS A 96 20.37 3.97 5.49
C CYS A 96 19.93 2.49 5.43
N PRO A 97 19.97 1.75 6.57
CA PRO A 97 19.58 0.35 6.62
C PRO A 97 18.06 0.14 6.53
N ILE A 98 17.29 1.21 6.33
CA ILE A 98 15.84 1.20 6.13
C ILE A 98 15.55 2.00 4.87
N ARG A 99 14.83 1.39 3.93
CA ARG A 99 14.38 2.00 2.68
C ARG A 99 12.89 1.77 2.50
N THR A 100 12.17 2.84 2.19
CA THR A 100 10.71 2.86 2.08
C THR A 100 10.30 3.20 0.66
N TYR A 101 9.23 2.55 0.20
CA TYR A 101 8.72 2.70 -1.17
C TYR A 101 7.23 3.01 -1.14
N LEU A 102 6.81 4.02 -1.88
CA LEU A 102 5.42 4.17 -2.31
C LEU A 102 5.25 3.41 -3.64
N VAL A 103 4.32 2.46 -3.72
CA VAL A 103 4.04 1.68 -4.94
C VAL A 103 2.56 1.75 -5.23
N THR A 104 2.17 2.65 -6.13
CA THR A 104 0.76 2.98 -6.37
C THR A 104 0.37 2.80 -7.84
N ALA A 105 -0.89 2.40 -8.06
CA ALA A 105 -1.48 2.37 -9.40
C ALA A 105 -1.77 3.78 -9.95
N CYS A 106 -1.66 4.83 -9.13
CA CYS A 106 -1.76 6.21 -9.59
C CYS A 106 -0.72 6.55 -10.67
N SER A 107 -1.05 7.51 -11.52
CA SER A 107 -0.10 8.12 -12.46
C SER A 107 0.59 9.31 -11.80
N ALA A 108 1.90 9.43 -11.96
CA ALA A 108 2.66 10.59 -11.48
C ALA A 108 2.14 11.91 -12.10
N ALA A 109 1.68 11.85 -13.35
CA ALA A 109 1.28 13.02 -14.13
C ALA A 109 -0.12 13.56 -13.79
N SER A 110 -0.92 12.84 -12.99
CA SER A 110 -2.29 13.25 -12.64
C SER A 110 -2.57 13.07 -11.15
N SER A 111 -3.00 11.88 -10.72
CA SER A 111 -3.42 11.62 -9.35
C SER A 111 -2.26 11.50 -8.34
N GLY A 112 -1.04 11.26 -8.81
CA GLY A 112 0.12 11.07 -7.96
C GLY A 112 0.64 12.34 -7.28
N THR A 113 0.35 13.52 -7.82
CA THR A 113 0.89 14.78 -7.30
C THR A 113 0.32 15.12 -5.92
N ARG A 114 -0.99 14.91 -5.71
CA ARG A 114 -1.66 15.10 -4.41
C ARG A 114 -1.08 14.15 -3.34
N ALA A 115 -0.81 12.90 -3.70
CA ALA A 115 -0.17 11.92 -2.81
C ALA A 115 1.23 12.38 -2.33
N LEU A 116 2.09 12.84 -3.25
CA LEU A 116 3.42 13.35 -2.91
C LEU A 116 3.36 14.61 -2.04
N LYS A 117 2.46 15.55 -2.38
CA LYS A 117 2.22 16.76 -1.57
C LYS A 117 1.72 16.43 -0.17
N THR A 118 0.86 15.42 -0.06
CA THR A 118 0.36 14.93 1.23
C THR A 118 1.50 14.40 2.09
N LEU A 119 2.33 13.49 1.57
CA LEU A 119 3.51 12.97 2.29
C LEU A 119 4.40 14.13 2.78
N ARG A 120 4.73 15.08 1.89
CA ARG A 120 5.52 16.26 2.26
C ARG A 120 4.86 17.09 3.36
N SER A 121 3.55 17.31 3.31
CA SER A 121 2.82 18.06 4.34
C SER A 121 2.88 17.39 5.72
N TRP A 122 3.01 16.07 5.75
CA TRP A 122 3.21 15.30 6.97
C TRP A 122 4.67 15.26 7.45
N GLY A 123 5.60 15.87 6.71
CA GLY A 123 7.04 15.75 6.96
C GLY A 123 7.56 14.33 6.71
N LEU A 124 6.87 13.57 5.87
CA LEU A 124 7.23 12.21 5.49
C LEU A 124 7.70 12.18 4.05
N GLU A 125 8.72 11.38 3.78
CA GLU A 125 9.23 11.11 2.45
C GLU A 125 9.44 9.60 2.34
N THR A 126 9.09 9.02 1.20
CA THR A 126 9.59 7.69 0.84
C THR A 126 10.90 7.85 0.09
N ASP A 127 11.80 6.86 0.20
CA ASP A 127 13.06 6.91 -0.53
C ASP A 127 12.84 6.82 -2.05
N GLU A 128 11.82 6.06 -2.45
CA GLU A 128 11.38 5.96 -3.84
C GLU A 128 9.85 5.98 -3.92
N ALA A 129 9.31 6.52 -5.01
CA ALA A 129 7.89 6.51 -5.32
C ALA A 129 7.68 6.00 -6.74
N LEU A 130 6.99 4.87 -6.87
CA LEU A 130 6.73 4.15 -8.10
C LEU A 130 5.26 4.34 -8.49
N PHE A 131 5.02 5.19 -9.47
CA PHE A 131 3.70 5.46 -10.05
C PHE A 131 3.52 4.60 -11.29
N LEU A 132 2.59 3.65 -11.22
CA LEU A 132 2.46 2.60 -12.21
C LEU A 132 1.37 2.87 -13.25
N ALA A 133 0.56 3.92 -13.07
CA ALA A 133 -0.51 4.30 -13.99
C ALA A 133 -1.42 3.11 -14.40
N GLY A 134 -1.82 2.30 -13.42
CA GLY A 134 -2.66 1.11 -13.59
C GLY A 134 -1.90 -0.19 -13.93
N ALA A 135 -0.59 -0.14 -14.19
CA ALA A 135 0.18 -1.35 -14.44
C ALA A 135 0.28 -2.25 -13.19
N PRO A 136 0.41 -3.59 -13.36
CA PRO A 136 0.58 -4.51 -12.25
C PRO A 136 1.80 -4.17 -11.37
N LYS A 137 1.65 -4.30 -10.05
CA LYS A 137 2.72 -3.99 -9.07
C LYS A 137 3.82 -5.03 -9.04
N GLY A 138 3.47 -6.29 -9.29
CA GLY A 138 4.34 -7.46 -9.17
C GLY A 138 5.74 -7.30 -9.79
N PRO A 139 5.85 -6.96 -11.08
CA PRO A 139 7.15 -6.81 -11.75
C PRO A 139 8.07 -5.76 -11.09
N MET A 140 7.50 -4.66 -10.57
CA MET A 140 8.28 -3.65 -9.87
C MET A 140 8.70 -4.12 -8.47
N LEU A 141 7.83 -4.86 -7.77
CA LEU A 141 8.15 -5.46 -6.47
C LEU A 141 9.27 -6.50 -6.59
N GLU A 142 9.26 -7.33 -7.63
CA GLU A 142 10.34 -8.28 -7.92
C GLU A 142 11.69 -7.56 -8.11
N LYS A 143 11.68 -6.40 -8.79
CA LYS A 143 12.91 -5.61 -9.02
C LYS A 143 13.46 -4.95 -7.76
N ILE A 144 12.59 -4.33 -6.95
CA ILE A 144 13.02 -3.63 -5.73
C ILE A 144 13.23 -4.57 -4.54
N ARG A 145 12.77 -5.82 -4.63
CA ARG A 145 12.96 -6.91 -3.65
C ARG A 145 12.65 -6.45 -2.21
N PRO A 146 11.43 -5.96 -1.93
CA PRO A 146 11.08 -5.52 -0.60
C PRO A 146 10.96 -6.73 0.33
N HIS A 147 11.24 -6.53 1.61
CA HIS A 147 11.01 -7.55 2.63
C HIS A 147 9.51 -7.78 2.84
N ILE A 148 8.71 -6.73 2.64
CA ILE A 148 7.26 -6.78 2.74
C ILE A 148 6.64 -5.65 1.91
N VAL A 149 5.50 -5.93 1.28
CA VAL A 149 4.61 -4.92 0.69
C VAL A 149 3.27 -4.91 1.42
N PHE A 150 2.74 -3.74 1.75
CA PHE A 150 1.38 -3.56 2.27
C PHE A 150 0.46 -3.09 1.15
N GLY A 151 -0.65 -3.79 0.92
CA GLY A 151 -1.64 -3.42 -0.10
C GLY A 151 -3.07 -3.72 0.36
N ASP A 152 -4.04 -3.02 -0.19
CA ASP A 152 -5.46 -3.15 0.14
C ASP A 152 -6.21 -4.09 -0.84
N GLN A 153 -5.72 -4.26 -2.06
CA GLN A 153 -6.37 -5.08 -3.08
C GLN A 153 -5.78 -6.49 -3.16
N MET A 154 -6.62 -7.51 -2.96
CA MET A 154 -6.20 -8.92 -2.95
C MET A 154 -5.49 -9.33 -4.24
N PHE A 155 -5.96 -8.87 -5.40
CA PHE A 155 -5.32 -9.15 -6.70
C PHE A 155 -3.84 -8.72 -6.73
N HIS A 156 -3.49 -7.58 -6.13
CA HIS A 156 -2.10 -7.13 -6.04
C HIS A 156 -1.30 -7.88 -4.98
N VAL A 157 -1.94 -8.25 -3.86
CA VAL A 157 -1.33 -9.04 -2.79
C VAL A 157 -0.95 -10.44 -3.30
N GLU A 158 -1.87 -11.11 -3.98
CA GLU A 158 -1.66 -12.43 -4.56
C GLU A 158 -0.59 -12.37 -5.66
N GLY A 159 -0.70 -11.43 -6.59
CA GLY A 159 0.31 -11.27 -7.65
C GLY A 159 1.72 -10.96 -7.12
N ALA A 160 1.84 -10.24 -6.00
CA ALA A 160 3.13 -10.04 -5.32
C ALA A 160 3.66 -11.35 -4.71
N ALA A 161 2.80 -12.13 -4.06
CA ALA A 161 3.16 -13.42 -3.49
C ALA A 161 3.49 -14.48 -4.55
N GLU A 162 2.86 -14.45 -5.72
CA GLU A 162 3.20 -15.33 -6.84
C GLU A 162 4.62 -15.05 -7.37
N LEU A 163 5.05 -13.79 -7.34
CA LEU A 163 6.39 -13.34 -7.76
C LEU A 163 7.41 -13.31 -6.62
N GLY A 164 7.12 -14.01 -5.52
CA GLY A 164 8.09 -14.23 -4.45
C GLY A 164 8.25 -13.09 -3.44
N THR A 165 7.36 -12.10 -3.45
CA THR A 165 7.35 -11.01 -2.47
C THR A 165 6.39 -11.33 -1.33
N VAL A 166 6.81 -11.16 -0.07
CA VAL A 166 5.89 -11.23 1.07
C VAL A 166 4.94 -10.05 1.03
N ALA A 167 3.63 -10.31 1.05
CA ALA A 167 2.61 -9.29 0.96
C ALA A 167 1.71 -9.29 2.20
N ALA A 168 1.27 -8.12 2.64
CA ALA A 168 0.32 -7.96 3.74
C ALA A 168 -0.91 -7.23 3.23
N HIS A 169 -2.04 -7.93 3.27
CA HIS A 169 -3.35 -7.39 2.89
C HIS A 169 -3.91 -6.55 4.02
N VAL A 170 -4.07 -5.24 3.81
CA VAL A 170 -4.60 -4.29 4.78
C VAL A 170 -6.13 -4.32 4.74
N LEU A 171 -6.75 -4.66 5.87
CA LEU A 171 -8.19 -4.76 6.05
C LEU A 171 -8.81 -3.39 6.38
N TYR A 172 -8.65 -2.43 5.48
CA TYR A 172 -9.14 -1.06 5.62
C TYR A 172 -9.79 -0.56 4.33
N GLY A 173 -10.66 0.43 4.46
CA GLY A 173 -11.26 1.13 3.32
C GLY A 173 -12.52 0.49 2.76
N VAL A 174 -13.11 1.15 1.77
CA VAL A 174 -14.37 0.71 1.15
C VAL A 174 -14.21 -0.56 0.34
N ALA A 175 -13.01 -0.85 -0.19
CA ALA A 175 -12.74 -2.06 -0.95
C ALA A 175 -13.11 -3.33 -0.17
N GLN A 176 -12.89 -3.36 1.14
CA GLN A 176 -13.18 -4.52 1.98
C GLN A 176 -14.67 -4.67 2.30
N LYS A 177 -15.41 -3.56 2.37
CA LYS A 177 -16.84 -3.56 2.69
C LYS A 177 -17.67 -4.22 1.58
N PHE A 178 -17.32 -3.98 0.32
CA PHE A 178 -18.00 -4.56 -0.84
C PHE A 178 -17.75 -6.07 -0.99
N GLN A 179 -16.52 -6.55 -0.79
CA GLN A 179 -16.24 -7.99 -0.79
C GLN A 179 -17.03 -8.73 0.30
N SER A 180 -17.19 -8.12 1.48
CA SER A 180 -17.98 -8.73 2.56
C SER A 180 -19.48 -8.84 2.26
N LYS A 181 -20.03 -7.98 1.38
CA LYS A 181 -21.44 -8.07 0.95
C LYS A 181 -21.60 -9.14 -0.12
N THR A 182 -20.76 -9.13 -1.15
CA THR A 182 -20.78 -10.14 -2.21
C THR A 182 -20.60 -11.57 -1.67
N VAL A 183 -19.67 -11.79 -0.73
CA VAL A 183 -19.48 -13.13 -0.12
C VAL A 183 -20.68 -13.54 0.75
N ARG A 184 -21.33 -12.60 1.44
CA ARG A 184 -22.55 -12.87 2.23
C ARG A 184 -23.74 -13.19 1.33
N ASP A 185 -23.90 -12.47 0.23
CA ASP A 185 -24.99 -12.70 -0.72
C ASP A 185 -24.80 -14.03 -1.47
N VAL A 186 -23.57 -14.37 -1.87
CA VAL A 186 -23.25 -15.68 -2.47
C VAL A 186 -23.47 -16.84 -1.49
N LYS A 187 -23.07 -16.70 -0.23
CA LYS A 187 -23.36 -17.73 0.79
C LYS A 187 -24.85 -17.91 1.04
N LYS A 188 -25.62 -16.81 1.09
CA LYS A 188 -27.06 -16.85 1.28
C LYS A 188 -27.77 -17.55 0.12
N ASP A 189 -27.36 -17.25 -1.12
CA ASP A 189 -27.93 -17.87 -2.32
C ASP A 189 -27.57 -19.36 -2.45
N THR A 190 -26.38 -19.76 -1.97
CA THR A 190 -25.95 -21.18 -1.93
C THR A 190 -26.66 -21.97 -0.83
N SER A 191 -26.92 -21.36 0.33
CA SER A 191 -27.67 -22.01 1.42
C SER A 191 -29.16 -22.19 1.11
N VAL A 192 -29.75 -21.30 0.31
CA VAL A 192 -31.15 -21.43 -0.14
C VAL A 192 -31.29 -22.56 -1.17
N LYS A 193 -30.31 -22.73 -2.06
CA LYS A 193 -30.30 -23.82 -3.08
C LYS A 193 -29.99 -25.22 -2.54
N GLN A 194 -29.62 -25.36 -1.26
CA GLN A 194 -29.42 -26.66 -0.61
C GLN A 194 -30.64 -27.12 0.22
N LEU A 195 -31.72 -26.33 0.24
CA LEU A 195 -32.95 -26.62 0.97
C LEU A 195 -34.16 -26.90 0.05
N GLU A 196 -33.94 -26.99 -1.26
CA GLU A 196 -34.88 -27.48 -2.28
C GLU A 196 -34.40 -28.80 -2.88
#